data_AF-A0A7X4XQB1-F1
#
_entry.id   AF-A0A7X4XQB1-F1
#
_cell.length_a   1.000
_cell.length_b   1.000
_cell.length_c   1.000
_cell.angle_alpha   90.00
_cell.angle_beta   90.00
_cell.angle_gamma   90.00
#
_symmetry.space_group_name_H-M   'P 1'
#
loop_
_entity.id
_entity.type
_entity.pdbx_description
1 polymer ?
#
loop_
_entity_poly.entity_id
_entity_poly.type
_entity_poly.pdbx_seq_one_letter_code
_entity_poly.pdbx_strand_id
1 'polypeptide(L)'
;MLYRLARAGFFQLDAEKAHDLAIQNFKRFTGTPLDLFYRQHLPQRPVECMGLTFKNPVGLAAGLDKNGECIEAFGAMGFGFVEVGTVTPRPQPGNDKPRLFRLVHAEGIINRMG
;
A
#
# COMPACT_ATOMS: atom_id res chain seq x y z
N MET A 1 7.66 -14.96 -8.75
CA MET A 1 6.68 -15.54 -9.69
C MET A 1 5.26 -15.06 -9.39
N LEU A 2 4.78 -15.19 -8.14
CA LEU A 2 3.44 -14.76 -7.71
C LEU A 2 3.14 -13.28 -8.02
N TYR A 3 4.06 -12.35 -7.72
CA TYR A 3 3.88 -10.93 -8.04
C TYR A 3 3.63 -10.67 -9.53
N ARG A 4 4.31 -11.37 -10.45
CA ARG A 4 4.13 -11.16 -11.89
C ARG A 4 2.73 -11.58 -12.35
N LEU A 5 2.21 -12.68 -11.82
CA LEU A 5 0.85 -13.15 -12.08
C LEU A 5 -0.19 -12.20 -11.48
N ALA A 6 -0.01 -11.79 -10.22
CA ALA A 6 -0.87 -10.82 -9.57
C ALA A 6 -0.89 -9.49 -10.35
N ARG A 7 0.29 -8.95 -10.71
CA ARG A 7 0.40 -7.73 -11.52
C ARG A 7 -0.31 -7.89 -12.86
N ALA A 8 -0.11 -9.00 -13.58
CA ALA A 8 -0.76 -9.25 -14.86
C ALA A 8 -2.29 -9.23 -14.75
N GLY A 9 -2.85 -9.87 -13.71
CA GLY A 9 -4.30 -9.87 -13.44
C GLY A 9 -4.82 -8.50 -13.01
N PHE A 10 -4.18 -7.85 -12.04
CA PHE A 10 -4.59 -6.53 -11.53
C PHE A 10 -4.49 -5.45 -12.62
N PHE A 11 -3.53 -5.57 -13.55
CA PHE A 11 -3.36 -4.59 -14.63
C PHE A 11 -4.46 -4.67 -15.70
N GLN A 12 -5.26 -5.74 -15.74
CA GLN A 12 -6.48 -5.83 -16.56
C GLN A 12 -7.67 -5.08 -15.95
N LEU A 13 -7.57 -4.67 -14.68
CA LEU A 13 -8.61 -3.91 -13.99
C LEU A 13 -8.33 -2.41 -14.06
N ASP A 14 -9.40 -1.61 -13.93
CA ASP A 14 -9.30 -0.19 -13.57
C ASP A 14 -8.35 0.00 -12.37
N ALA A 15 -7.60 1.10 -12.38
CA ALA A 15 -6.55 1.33 -11.41
C ALA A 15 -7.06 1.45 -9.99
N GLU A 16 -8.19 2.15 -9.79
CA GLU A 16 -8.79 2.32 -8.48
C GLU A 16 -9.45 1.02 -8.01
N LYS A 17 -10.15 0.31 -8.90
CA LYS A 17 -10.71 -1.02 -8.55
C LYS A 17 -9.62 -2.02 -8.14
N ALA A 18 -8.50 -2.04 -8.84
CA ALA A 18 -7.34 -2.86 -8.49
C ALA A 18 -6.79 -2.51 -7.10
N HIS A 19 -6.70 -1.22 -6.80
CA HIS A 19 -6.26 -0.72 -5.49
C HIS A 19 -7.23 -1.18 -4.38
N ASP A 20 -8.53 -0.93 -4.55
CA ASP A 20 -9.55 -1.27 -3.57
C ASP A 20 -9.55 -2.78 -3.25
N LEU A 21 -9.44 -3.62 -4.30
CA LEU A 21 -9.35 -5.08 -4.14
C LEU A 21 -8.08 -5.50 -3.39
N ALA A 22 -6.94 -4.84 -3.60
CA ALA A 22 -5.72 -5.13 -2.88
C ALA A 22 -5.88 -4.82 -1.38
N ILE A 23 -6.38 -3.61 -1.05
CA ILE A 23 -6.62 -3.19 0.34
C ILE A 23 -7.60 -4.13 1.04
N GLN A 24 -8.73 -4.45 0.40
CA GLN A 24 -9.72 -5.38 0.96
C GLN A 24 -9.14 -6.77 1.24
N ASN A 25 -8.31 -7.29 0.33
CA ASN A 25 -7.66 -8.59 0.52
C ASN A 25 -6.61 -8.55 1.63
N PHE A 26 -5.78 -7.51 1.70
CA PHE A 26 -4.81 -7.37 2.79
C PHE A 26 -5.50 -7.25 4.15
N LYS A 27 -6.56 -6.44 4.25
CA LYS A 27 -7.38 -6.34 5.45
C LYS A 27 -7.95 -7.69 5.88
N ARG A 28 -8.42 -8.49 4.91
CA ARG A 28 -9.01 -9.82 5.17
C ARG A 28 -7.97 -10.89 5.55
N PHE A 29 -6.79 -10.87 4.94
CA PHE A 29 -5.80 -11.95 5.07
C PHE A 29 -4.79 -11.72 6.18
N THR A 30 -4.62 -10.48 6.64
CA THR A 30 -3.70 -10.16 7.73
C THR A 30 -4.06 -10.91 9.01
N GLY A 31 -3.07 -11.55 9.62
CA GLY A 31 -3.25 -12.39 10.82
C GLY A 31 -3.79 -13.80 10.53
N THR A 32 -3.99 -14.16 9.25
CA THR A 32 -4.34 -15.51 8.82
C THR A 32 -3.14 -16.19 8.15
N PRO A 33 -3.13 -17.52 7.96
CA PRO A 33 -2.07 -18.21 7.22
C PRO A 33 -1.87 -17.72 5.78
N LEU A 34 -2.85 -17.00 5.20
CA LEU A 34 -2.72 -16.40 3.88
C LEU A 34 -1.76 -15.19 3.87
N ASP A 35 -1.39 -14.64 5.03
CA ASP A 35 -0.40 -13.56 5.08
C ASP A 35 1.00 -14.00 4.64
N LEU A 36 1.28 -15.31 4.65
CA LEU A 36 2.53 -15.90 4.15
C LEU A 36 2.82 -15.57 2.68
N PHE A 37 1.80 -15.19 1.89
CA PHE A 37 1.99 -14.78 0.50
C PHE A 37 2.69 -13.43 0.34
N TYR A 38 2.69 -12.59 1.39
CA TYR A 38 3.32 -11.28 1.36
C TYR A 38 4.23 -11.00 2.56
N ARG A 39 4.13 -11.75 3.65
CA ARG A 39 5.00 -11.62 4.81
C ARG A 39 6.45 -11.89 4.41
N GLN A 40 7.36 -11.01 4.82
CA GLN A 40 8.79 -11.12 4.57
C GLN A 40 9.54 -11.09 5.90
N HIS A 41 10.64 -11.86 5.96
CA HIS A 41 11.63 -11.73 7.02
C HIS A 41 12.86 -11.01 6.44
N LEU A 42 13.06 -9.76 6.85
CA LEU A 42 14.16 -8.92 6.37
C LEU A 42 15.16 -8.66 7.49
N PRO A 43 16.47 -8.57 7.18
CA PRO A 43 17.46 -8.16 8.15
C PRO A 43 17.19 -6.72 8.62
N GLN A 44 17.37 -6.48 9.93
CA GLN A 44 17.23 -5.13 10.48
C GLN A 44 18.38 -4.24 10.01
N ARG A 45 18.07 -2.97 9.72
CA ARG A 45 19.03 -1.93 9.34
C ARG A 45 18.62 -0.61 10.00
N PRO A 46 18.70 -0.53 11.33
CA PRO A 46 18.05 0.55 12.07
C PRO A 46 18.62 1.92 11.69
N VAL A 47 17.75 2.93 11.68
CA VAL A 47 18.11 4.32 11.40
C VAL A 47 17.42 5.22 12.42
N GLU A 48 18.17 6.14 13.01
CA GLU A 48 17.61 7.20 13.86
C GLU A 48 17.29 8.43 13.03
N CYS A 49 16.06 8.94 13.17
CA CYS A 49 15.62 10.16 12.50
C CYS A 49 14.52 10.83 13.34
N MET A 50 14.62 12.14 13.54
CA MET A 50 13.66 12.93 14.32
C MET A 50 13.40 12.38 15.75
N GLY A 51 14.41 11.79 16.38
CA GLY A 51 14.30 11.18 17.72
C GLY A 51 13.58 9.82 17.76
N LEU A 52 13.28 9.23 16.60
CA LEU A 52 12.69 7.91 16.46
C LEU A 52 13.71 6.92 15.88
N THR A 53 13.59 5.64 16.27
CA THR A 53 14.37 4.54 15.68
C THR A 53 13.50 3.73 14.74
N PHE A 54 13.80 3.77 13.45
CA PHE A 54 13.13 2.96 12.43
C PHE A 54 13.85 1.64 12.24
N LYS A 55 13.11 0.54 12.00
CA LYS A 55 13.70 -0.81 11.82
C LYS A 55 14.60 -0.91 10.57
N ASN A 56 14.26 -0.12 9.54
CA ASN A 56 14.98 0.02 8.29
C ASN A 56 14.61 1.36 7.62
N PRO A 57 15.38 1.85 6.62
CA PRO A 57 15.15 3.18 6.03
C PRO A 57 14.00 3.24 5.01
N VAL A 58 13.34 2.13 4.69
CA VAL A 58 12.30 2.08 3.65
C VAL A 58 10.92 2.17 4.30
N GLY A 59 10.21 3.25 4.01
CA GLY A 59 8.83 3.46 4.44
C GLY A 59 7.81 3.28 3.32
N LEU A 60 6.58 2.98 3.70
CA LEU A 60 5.44 3.10 2.82
C LEU A 60 4.88 4.53 2.91
N ALA A 61 4.82 5.22 1.77
CA ALA A 61 4.32 6.59 1.70
C ALA A 61 2.79 6.68 1.88
N ALA A 62 2.31 7.86 2.29
CA ALA A 62 0.89 8.17 2.37
C ALA A 62 0.18 8.03 1.01
N GLY A 63 -1.14 7.93 1.08
CA GLY A 63 -2.03 7.82 -0.07
C GLY A 63 -2.34 6.38 -0.48
N LEU A 64 -1.54 5.38 -0.03
CA LEU A 64 -1.88 3.96 -0.21
C LEU A 64 -2.92 3.50 0.81
N ASP A 65 -2.65 3.65 2.11
CA ASP A 65 -3.59 3.30 3.17
C ASP A 65 -4.18 4.54 3.82
N LYS A 66 -5.16 5.15 3.12
CA LYS A 66 -5.74 6.43 3.55
C LYS A 66 -6.47 6.34 4.88
N ASN A 67 -7.00 5.18 5.23
CA ASN A 67 -7.84 4.96 6.40
C ASN A 67 -7.16 4.10 7.47
N GLY A 68 -5.89 3.71 7.29
CA GLY A 68 -5.14 2.88 8.24
C GLY A 68 -5.70 1.45 8.39
N GLU A 69 -6.26 0.88 7.32
CA GLU A 69 -6.95 -0.42 7.36
C GLU A 69 -5.99 -1.62 7.27
N CYS A 70 -4.75 -1.41 6.86
CA CYS A 70 -3.80 -2.45 6.48
C CYS A 70 -2.39 -2.24 7.06
N ILE A 71 -2.25 -1.46 8.14
CA ILE A 71 -0.96 -1.14 8.79
C ILE A 71 -0.13 -2.40 9.08
N GLU A 72 -0.75 -3.40 9.71
CA GLU A 72 -0.09 -4.67 10.05
C GLU A 72 0.30 -5.47 8.81
N ALA A 73 -0.49 -5.41 7.73
CA ALA A 73 -0.18 -6.08 6.47
C ALA A 73 1.12 -5.52 5.87
N PHE A 74 1.23 -4.21 5.80
CA PHE A 74 2.42 -3.52 5.27
C PHE A 74 3.62 -3.68 6.20
N GLY A 75 3.43 -3.65 7.51
CA GLY A 75 4.47 -4.01 8.47
C GLY A 75 5.02 -5.42 8.23
N ALA A 76 4.15 -6.39 7.98
CA ALA A 76 4.56 -7.77 7.67
C ALA A 76 5.30 -7.91 6.33
N MET A 77 5.07 -7.01 5.36
CA MET A 77 5.84 -6.96 4.11
C MET A 77 7.27 -6.46 4.29
N GLY A 78 7.59 -5.88 5.45
CA GLY A 78 8.94 -5.50 5.84
C GLY A 78 9.25 -3.99 5.80
N PHE A 79 8.24 -3.13 5.62
CA PHE A 79 8.43 -1.69 5.74
C PHE A 79 8.91 -1.29 7.14
N GLY A 80 9.89 -0.40 7.20
CA GLY A 80 10.43 0.14 8.46
C GLY A 80 9.46 1.08 9.17
N PHE A 81 8.59 1.73 8.41
CA PHE A 81 7.45 2.52 8.86
C PHE A 81 6.36 2.60 7.80
N VAL A 82 5.14 2.98 8.21
CA VAL A 82 3.99 3.18 7.34
C VAL A 82 3.40 4.55 7.62
N GLU A 83 3.34 5.39 6.61
CA GLU A 83 2.64 6.68 6.67
C GLU A 83 1.21 6.49 6.17
N VAL A 84 0.24 6.60 7.06
CA VAL A 84 -1.20 6.48 6.74
C VAL A 84 -1.79 7.84 6.32
N GLY A 85 -2.97 7.81 5.73
CA GLY A 85 -3.67 9.02 5.27
C GLY A 85 -3.44 9.30 3.78
N THR A 86 -3.71 10.51 3.29
CA THR A 86 -4.13 11.70 4.05
C THR A 86 -5.56 11.57 4.57
N VAL A 87 -5.76 11.93 5.84
CA VAL A 87 -7.07 11.99 6.49
C VAL A 87 -7.49 13.44 6.69
N THR A 88 -8.78 13.71 6.57
CA THR A 88 -9.41 15.01 6.84
C THR A 88 -10.24 14.94 8.11
N PRO A 89 -10.52 16.06 8.81
CA PRO A 89 -11.34 16.05 10.02
C PRO A 89 -12.74 15.43 9.85
N ARG A 90 -13.28 15.45 8.62
CA ARG A 90 -14.55 14.82 8.24
C ARG A 90 -14.35 13.97 6.99
N PRO A 91 -15.10 12.88 6.79
CA PRO A 91 -15.02 12.07 5.59
C PRO A 91 -15.44 12.88 4.35
N GLN A 92 -14.77 12.62 3.23
CA GLN A 92 -15.10 13.20 1.94
C GLN A 92 -14.94 12.16 0.82
N PRO A 93 -15.77 12.21 -0.24
CA PRO A 93 -15.70 11.23 -1.33
C PRO A 93 -14.49 11.42 -2.25
N GLY A 94 -13.85 12.59 -2.22
CA GLY A 94 -12.83 13.01 -3.19
C GLY A 94 -13.42 13.43 -4.53
N ASN A 95 -12.58 13.51 -5.56
CA ASN A 95 -12.99 13.89 -6.92
C ASN A 95 -13.73 12.77 -7.65
N ASP A 96 -14.48 13.10 -8.70
CA ASP A 96 -15.18 12.11 -9.53
C ASP A 96 -14.23 11.14 -10.25
N LYS A 97 -14.71 9.91 -10.46
CA LYS A 97 -13.99 8.87 -11.22
C LYS A 97 -14.13 9.09 -12.74
N PRO A 98 -13.14 8.65 -13.56
CA PRO A 98 -11.87 8.03 -13.18
C PRO A 98 -10.86 9.05 -12.66
N ARG A 99 -10.06 8.65 -11.66
CA ARG A 99 -9.14 9.55 -10.94
C ARG A 99 -7.78 8.94 -10.59
N LEU A 100 -7.53 7.71 -11.04
CA LEU A 100 -6.25 7.00 -10.92
C LEU A 100 -5.91 6.34 -12.26
N PHE A 101 -4.69 6.55 -12.75
CA PHE A 101 -4.25 6.12 -14.07
C PHE A 101 -2.86 5.52 -13.99
N ARG A 102 -2.61 4.46 -14.77
CA ARG A 102 -1.29 3.81 -14.88
C ARG A 102 -0.63 4.16 -16.21
N LEU A 103 0.64 4.54 -16.15
CA LEU A 103 1.53 4.72 -17.30
C LEU A 103 2.49 3.53 -17.35
N VAL A 104 2.02 2.39 -17.87
CA VAL A 104 2.70 1.09 -17.69
C VAL A 104 4.15 1.10 -18.20
N HIS A 105 4.41 1.69 -19.38
CA HIS A 105 5.77 1.75 -19.95
C HIS A 105 6.73 2.65 -19.17
N ALA A 106 6.22 3.67 -18.49
CA ALA A 106 7.01 4.59 -17.69
C ALA A 106 7.08 4.17 -16.22
N GLU A 107 6.47 3.04 -15.85
CA GLU A 107 6.25 2.61 -14.47
C GLU A 107 5.64 3.73 -13.59
N GLY A 108 4.83 4.59 -14.22
CA GLY A 108 4.30 5.80 -13.61
C GLY A 108 2.83 5.70 -13.23
N ILE A 109 2.39 6.62 -12.37
CA ILE A 109 1.00 6.78 -11.97
C ILE A 109 0.64 8.27 -12.05
N ILE A 110 -0.53 8.57 -12.59
CA ILE A 110 -1.17 9.89 -12.45
C ILE A 110 -2.41 9.70 -11.59
N ASN A 111 -2.61 10.56 -10.61
CA ASN A 111 -3.83 10.55 -9.80
C ASN A 111 -4.34 11.97 -9.55
N ARG A 112 -5.65 12.05 -9.32
CA ARG A 112 -6.36 13.25 -8.88
C ARG A 112 -7.43 12.83 -7.87
N MET A 113 -7.05 12.02 -6.89
CA MET A 113 -8.01 11.39 -5.97
C MET A 113 -8.85 12.43 -5.23
N GLY A 114 -8.23 13.55 -4.83
CA GLY A 114 -8.84 14.51 -3.91
C GLY A 114 -9.16 13.87 -2.57
#